data_AF-A0A7J4EC09-F1
#
_entry.id   AF-A0A7J4EC09-F1
#
_cell.length_a   1.000
_cell.length_b   1.000
_cell.length_c   1.000
_cell.angle_alpha   90.00
_cell.angle_beta   90.00
_cell.angle_gamma   90.00
#
_symmetry.space_group_name_H-M   'P 1'
#
loop_
_entity.id
_entity.type
_entity.pdbx_description
1 polymer ?
#
loop_
_entity_poly.entity_id
_entity_poly.type
_entity_poly.pdbx_seq_one_letter_code
_entity_poly.pdbx_strand_id
1 'polypeptide(L)'
;MLTRTITTGILFGLMIVTVILVSTAIADSNAKQLVTVYIETQDDVDKLSDLGLDIWEVDQGRVIARAYDRQILDLKGKGFTVELLSEKKIGKQSVQAATQTATPATYHSYNSLKTDLQNLEYKYPNIAKVYDIGDSWEKTEGIANRDILAIKISDNVTDEEEDEPDILFMGGTHAREWISVEVPFYLAKFLADHYNTDQKVRQMVDSREIWIVPLVNPDGLEYSRTEDRYWRKNRRDNGDGTFGVDPNRNFGYNWGLAGSSGDPESETYRGVAPFSEPETQAIRELVSAHDFSSSISYHSYSQLVLYPWGYTWDATPHEDQLSEMAEDMANAIKEVYGKNYTAEQASDLYITSGGSDDWLYGSYNIAAFTIELRPEDWQDNVDNPFVLSEDQIIPTWEENIPAALYLIAWSQQLDAISPAKASFVYYPEDPIINQTISFNASNSTDGEIERYDWDFGDEATGTGQVVTHSYSSAGDYAVKLIVTDDKGATSSTTEVIRIGIPIVTSVSVENHPEVSEGDNFTATVNIDDVSALAVVMFKLSYDPSVIRLTNVENGSDISSWSSWLEERGVGTVNVFAFSGFSGLTLEGSAELARLEFTVVGEIGDKSDIGIQGILGNSDLEYIQAIWWSSEIAVGA
;
A
#
# COMPACT_ATOMS: atom_id res chain seq x y z
N MET A 1 -63.68 -20.85 -73.55
CA MET A 1 -64.71 -21.27 -72.57
C MET A 1 -64.22 -20.89 -71.19
N LEU A 2 -65.03 -20.10 -70.48
CA LEU A 2 -64.78 -19.52 -69.17
C LEU A 2 -64.50 -20.58 -68.10
N THR A 3 -63.55 -20.32 -67.19
CA THR A 3 -63.88 -20.10 -65.75
C THR A 3 -62.67 -19.60 -64.92
N ARG A 4 -62.96 -18.50 -64.18
CA ARG A 4 -62.45 -18.11 -62.85
C ARG A 4 -61.03 -17.54 -62.66
N THR A 5 -61.00 -16.21 -62.72
CA THR A 5 -60.27 -15.27 -61.87
C THR A 5 -60.46 -15.56 -60.38
N ILE A 6 -59.38 -15.69 -59.57
CA ILE A 6 -59.24 -15.23 -58.16
C ILE A 6 -57.73 -15.09 -57.85
N THR A 7 -57.29 -13.83 -57.71
CA THR A 7 -56.27 -13.28 -56.80
C THR A 7 -54.80 -13.75 -56.85
N THR A 8 -53.93 -12.93 -57.46
CA THR A 8 -52.59 -12.64 -56.90
C THR A 8 -52.16 -11.22 -57.31
N GLY A 9 -52.45 -10.27 -56.44
CA GLY A 9 -51.87 -8.93 -56.45
C GLY A 9 -51.45 -8.64 -55.01
N ILE A 10 -50.35 -7.90 -54.85
CA ILE A 10 -49.58 -7.60 -53.62
C ILE A 10 -48.34 -8.51 -53.49
N LEU A 11 -47.21 -8.02 -54.00
CA LEU A 11 -45.86 -8.10 -53.39
C LEU A 11 -44.80 -7.56 -54.36
N PHE A 12 -44.95 -6.31 -54.81
CA PHE A 12 -43.85 -5.55 -55.42
C PHE A 12 -44.03 -4.08 -55.03
N GLY A 13 -43.67 -3.78 -53.77
CA GLY A 13 -43.83 -2.45 -53.20
C GLY A 13 -43.60 -2.43 -51.69
N LEU A 14 -42.58 -3.13 -51.19
CA LEU A 14 -42.17 -3.10 -49.77
C LEU A 14 -40.75 -3.65 -49.58
N MET A 15 -39.84 -3.33 -50.51
CA MET A 15 -38.42 -3.71 -50.40
C MET A 15 -37.47 -2.61 -50.90
N ILE A 16 -37.89 -1.34 -50.81
CA ILE A 16 -37.04 -0.13 -51.06
C ILE A 16 -37.30 0.96 -50.00
N VAL A 17 -37.94 0.65 -48.86
CA VAL A 17 -38.15 1.60 -47.74
C VAL A 17 -37.55 1.11 -46.40
N THR A 18 -36.82 -0.01 -46.42
CA THR A 18 -36.18 -0.58 -45.21
C THR A 18 -34.65 -0.56 -45.26
N VAL A 19 -34.07 0.21 -46.19
CA VAL A 19 -32.60 0.41 -46.30
C VAL A 19 -32.21 1.90 -46.18
N ILE A 20 -33.18 2.80 -46.00
CA ILE A 20 -32.93 4.25 -45.76
C ILE A 20 -33.30 4.66 -44.31
N LEU A 21 -33.65 3.70 -43.44
CA LEU A 21 -33.93 3.94 -42.01
C LEU A 21 -33.06 3.11 -41.06
N VAL A 22 -31.94 2.56 -41.54
CA VAL A 22 -30.90 1.92 -40.70
C VAL A 22 -29.54 2.62 -40.86
N SER A 23 -29.51 3.81 -41.48
CA SER A 23 -28.29 4.62 -41.62
C SER A 23 -28.27 5.85 -40.72
N THR A 24 -29.19 5.97 -39.76
CA THR A 24 -29.27 7.11 -38.82
C THR A 24 -29.34 6.68 -37.35
N ALA A 25 -28.75 5.54 -37.00
CA ALA A 25 -28.56 5.12 -35.61
C ALA A 25 -27.39 4.13 -35.47
N ILE A 26 -26.25 4.41 -36.12
CA ILE A 26 -24.99 4.06 -35.47
C ILE A 26 -24.71 5.29 -34.60
N ALA A 27 -25.29 5.28 -33.39
CA ALA A 27 -24.81 6.16 -32.35
C ALA A 27 -23.29 5.93 -32.27
N ASP A 28 -22.52 7.02 -32.36
CA ASP A 28 -21.08 7.00 -32.16
C ASP A 28 -20.77 6.21 -30.88
N SER A 29 -20.29 4.97 -31.02
CA SER A 29 -20.15 3.99 -29.93
C SER A 29 -19.04 4.36 -28.93
N ASN A 30 -18.37 5.50 -29.18
CA ASN A 30 -17.22 5.99 -28.43
C ASN A 30 -17.52 7.28 -27.66
N ALA A 31 -18.77 7.75 -27.61
CA ALA A 31 -19.14 8.92 -26.81
C ALA A 31 -19.59 8.50 -25.41
N LYS A 32 -19.00 9.08 -24.36
CA LYS A 32 -19.47 8.87 -22.98
C LYS A 32 -20.83 9.52 -22.77
N GLN A 33 -21.67 8.86 -21.97
CA GLN A 33 -22.99 9.32 -21.55
C GLN A 33 -22.95 9.67 -20.07
N LEU A 34 -23.69 10.71 -19.69
CA LEU A 34 -23.88 11.05 -18.30
C LEU A 34 -24.93 10.11 -17.70
N VAL A 35 -24.57 9.44 -16.62
CA VAL A 35 -25.41 8.44 -15.95
C VAL A 35 -25.50 8.73 -14.47
N THR A 36 -26.67 8.41 -13.91
CA THR A 36 -26.82 8.15 -12.48
C THR A 36 -26.72 6.65 -12.27
N VAL A 37 -25.84 6.22 -11.37
CA VAL A 37 -25.74 4.85 -10.88
C VAL A 37 -26.23 4.84 -9.45
N TYR A 38 -27.29 4.06 -9.16
CA TYR A 38 -27.79 3.94 -7.78
C TYR A 38 -26.90 2.97 -6.99
N ILE A 39 -26.54 3.39 -5.78
CA ILE A 39 -25.66 2.67 -4.85
C ILE A 39 -26.39 2.45 -3.52
N GLU A 40 -26.03 1.40 -2.79
CA GLU A 40 -26.57 1.15 -1.45
C GLU A 40 -25.50 1.29 -0.36
N THR A 41 -24.24 1.08 -0.72
CA THR A 41 -23.11 1.01 0.21
C THR A 41 -21.89 1.74 -0.34
N GLN A 42 -20.93 2.07 0.53
CA GLN A 42 -19.66 2.65 0.12
C GLN A 42 -18.82 1.69 -0.75
N ASP A 43 -18.91 0.39 -0.47
CA ASP A 43 -18.31 -0.69 -1.29
C ASP A 43 -18.85 -0.68 -2.74
N ASP A 44 -20.06 -0.17 -2.97
CA ASP A 44 -20.53 0.05 -4.33
C ASP A 44 -19.78 1.18 -5.02
N VAL A 45 -19.49 2.29 -4.34
CA VAL A 45 -18.72 3.41 -4.89
C VAL A 45 -17.32 2.97 -5.26
N ASP A 46 -16.66 2.19 -4.41
CA ASP A 46 -15.31 1.66 -4.68
C ASP A 46 -15.31 0.76 -5.92
N LYS A 47 -16.31 -0.13 -6.06
CA LYS A 47 -16.46 -0.94 -7.29
C LYS A 47 -16.68 -0.10 -8.54
N LEU A 48 -17.37 1.04 -8.42
CA LEU A 48 -17.58 1.97 -9.53
C LEU A 48 -16.28 2.68 -9.90
N SER A 49 -15.48 3.07 -8.91
CA SER A 49 -14.14 3.65 -9.09
C SER A 49 -13.19 2.67 -9.80
N ASP A 50 -13.19 1.41 -9.38
CA ASP A 50 -12.37 0.34 -9.97
C ASP A 50 -12.74 0.01 -11.43
N LEU A 51 -13.96 0.36 -11.88
CA LEU A 51 -14.36 0.26 -13.29
C LEU A 51 -13.82 1.40 -14.16
N GLY A 52 -13.03 2.31 -13.56
CA GLY A 52 -12.45 3.45 -14.25
C GLY A 52 -13.50 4.42 -14.78
N LEU A 53 -14.63 4.54 -14.07
CA LEU A 53 -15.67 5.50 -14.40
C LEU A 53 -15.16 6.92 -14.15
N ASP A 54 -15.63 7.84 -15.00
CA ASP A 54 -15.43 9.27 -14.79
C ASP A 54 -16.43 9.76 -13.74
N ILE A 55 -16.15 9.50 -12.46
CA ILE A 55 -17.01 9.90 -11.34
C ILE A 55 -16.96 11.43 -11.20
N TRP A 56 -18.15 12.04 -11.16
CA TRP A 56 -18.34 13.49 -11.04
C TRP A 56 -18.88 13.88 -9.68
N GLU A 57 -19.72 13.04 -9.10
CA GLU A 57 -20.37 13.30 -7.81
C GLU A 57 -20.70 11.97 -7.15
N VAL A 58 -20.52 11.92 -5.84
CA VAL A 58 -21.02 10.86 -4.96
C VAL A 58 -21.95 11.51 -3.95
N ASP A 59 -23.17 11.00 -3.85
CA ASP A 59 -24.23 11.51 -2.97
C ASP A 59 -24.93 10.30 -2.31
N GLN A 60 -25.75 10.54 -1.29
CA GLN A 60 -26.46 9.49 -0.58
C GLN A 60 -27.35 8.68 -1.52
N GLY A 61 -26.90 7.45 -1.83
CA GLY A 61 -27.63 6.49 -2.64
C GLY A 61 -27.42 6.60 -4.16
N ARG A 62 -26.53 7.48 -4.64
CA ARG A 62 -26.21 7.58 -6.08
C ARG A 62 -24.79 8.08 -6.38
N VAL A 63 -24.30 7.71 -7.55
CA VAL A 63 -23.11 8.27 -8.20
C VAL A 63 -23.51 8.89 -9.53
N ILE A 64 -23.06 10.11 -9.80
CA ILE A 64 -23.11 10.71 -11.14
C ILE A 64 -21.77 10.48 -11.81
N ALA A 65 -21.77 9.88 -12.99
CA ALA A 65 -20.55 9.59 -13.73
C ALA A 65 -20.75 9.70 -15.24
N ARG A 66 -19.65 9.88 -15.97
CA ARG A 66 -19.61 9.66 -17.43
C ARG A 66 -19.10 8.26 -17.74
N ALA A 67 -19.89 7.52 -18.51
CA ALA A 67 -19.61 6.12 -18.85
C ALA A 67 -19.77 5.87 -20.35
N TYR A 68 -18.91 5.02 -20.93
CA TYR A 68 -19.12 4.48 -22.27
C TYR A 68 -20.32 3.50 -22.29
N ASP A 69 -20.90 3.28 -23.47
CA ASP A 69 -21.97 2.27 -23.65
C ASP A 69 -21.55 0.89 -23.11
N ARG A 70 -20.28 0.50 -23.29
CA ARG A 70 -19.73 -0.75 -22.75
C ARG A 70 -19.75 -0.78 -21.21
N GLN A 71 -19.34 0.32 -20.57
CA GLN A 71 -19.32 0.43 -19.10
C GLN A 71 -20.76 0.41 -18.55
N ILE A 72 -21.71 1.04 -19.22
CA ILE A 72 -23.13 1.00 -18.82
C ILE A 72 -23.69 -0.43 -18.89
N LEU A 73 -23.31 -1.21 -19.90
CA LEU A 73 -23.68 -2.62 -20.00
C LEU A 73 -23.03 -3.45 -18.88
N ASP A 74 -21.75 -3.22 -18.58
CA ASP A 74 -21.04 -3.91 -17.50
C ASP A 74 -21.66 -3.60 -16.13
N LEU A 75 -22.03 -2.36 -15.87
CA LEU A 75 -22.73 -1.93 -14.66
C LEU A 75 -24.06 -2.66 -14.48
N LYS A 76 -24.89 -2.69 -15.53
CA LYS A 76 -26.16 -3.43 -15.52
C LYS A 76 -25.95 -4.93 -15.33
N GLY A 77 -24.90 -5.49 -15.95
CA GLY A 77 -24.52 -6.89 -15.78
C GLY A 77 -24.09 -7.25 -14.36
N LYS A 78 -23.52 -6.28 -13.63
CA LYS A 78 -23.15 -6.38 -12.20
C LYS A 78 -24.33 -6.11 -11.25
N GLY A 79 -25.52 -5.81 -11.77
CA GLY A 79 -26.74 -5.61 -10.98
C GLY A 79 -27.01 -4.16 -10.58
N PHE A 80 -26.17 -3.20 -10.99
CA PHE A 80 -26.42 -1.79 -10.73
C PHE A 80 -27.63 -1.27 -11.51
N THR A 81 -28.43 -0.43 -10.86
CA THR A 81 -29.46 0.35 -11.54
C THR A 81 -28.80 1.59 -12.13
N VAL A 82 -28.91 1.76 -13.45
CA VAL A 82 -28.28 2.87 -14.17
C VAL A 82 -29.35 3.64 -14.97
N GLU A 83 -29.44 4.93 -14.73
CA GLU A 83 -30.31 5.87 -15.43
C GLU A 83 -29.49 6.87 -16.25
N LEU A 84 -29.99 7.23 -17.43
CA LEU A 84 -29.37 8.23 -18.28
C LEU A 84 -29.86 9.63 -17.88
N LEU A 85 -28.93 10.53 -17.56
CA LEU A 85 -29.24 11.93 -17.29
C LEU A 85 -29.27 12.70 -18.63
N SER A 86 -30.47 12.98 -19.14
CA SER A 86 -30.81 13.87 -20.28
C SER A 86 -29.99 13.71 -21.59
N GLU A 87 -30.69 13.39 -22.68
CA GLU A 87 -30.21 12.95 -24.01
C GLU A 87 -29.32 13.92 -24.84
N LYS A 88 -28.78 15.01 -24.28
CA LYS A 88 -27.67 15.70 -24.94
C LYS A 88 -26.44 14.84 -24.74
N LYS A 89 -26.09 14.05 -25.76
CA LYS A 89 -24.76 13.42 -25.85
C LYS A 89 -23.71 14.47 -25.54
N ILE A 90 -23.09 14.38 -24.37
CA ILE A 90 -21.97 15.22 -23.96
C ILE A 90 -20.73 14.69 -24.72
N GLY A 91 -20.78 14.82 -26.05
CA GLY A 91 -19.59 14.74 -26.90
C GLY A 91 -18.73 15.98 -26.68
N LYS A 92 -17.53 16.01 -27.25
CA LYS A 92 -16.59 17.14 -27.22
C LYS A 92 -17.34 18.45 -27.50
N GLN A 93 -17.77 19.15 -26.45
CA GLN A 93 -18.45 20.42 -26.60
C GLN A 93 -17.33 21.43 -26.87
N SER A 94 -17.28 21.93 -28.10
CA SER A 94 -16.47 23.10 -28.39
C SER A 94 -17.01 24.25 -27.53
N VAL A 95 -16.11 24.88 -26.78
CA VAL A 95 -16.45 26.04 -25.96
C VAL A 95 -16.87 27.16 -26.91
N GLN A 96 -18.18 27.37 -27.09
CA GLN A 96 -18.65 28.63 -27.68
C GLN A 96 -18.28 29.72 -26.69
N ALA A 97 -17.41 30.64 -27.13
CA ALA A 97 -17.04 31.82 -26.38
C ALA A 97 -18.29 32.45 -25.79
N ALA A 98 -18.39 32.44 -24.46
CA ALA A 98 -19.47 33.10 -23.76
C ALA A 98 -19.51 34.55 -24.26
N THR A 99 -20.68 34.98 -24.72
CA THR A 99 -20.94 36.36 -25.11
C THR A 99 -20.44 37.26 -23.97
N GLN A 100 -19.47 38.13 -24.25
CA GLN A 100 -18.92 39.10 -23.29
C GLN A 100 -20.04 39.94 -22.68
N THR A 101 -20.63 39.48 -21.58
CA THR A 101 -21.16 40.35 -20.56
C THR A 101 -19.97 40.91 -19.81
N ALA A 102 -19.99 42.20 -19.49
CA ALA A 102 -18.92 42.85 -18.72
C ALA A 102 -18.92 42.31 -17.28
N THR A 103 -18.34 41.12 -17.08
CA THR A 103 -18.06 40.52 -15.78
C THR A 103 -16.69 41.01 -15.28
N PRO A 104 -16.49 41.19 -13.96
CA PRO A 104 -15.21 41.65 -13.40
C PRO A 104 -14.08 40.61 -13.47
N ALA A 105 -14.41 39.33 -13.65
CA ALA A 105 -13.49 38.20 -13.67
C ALA A 105 -13.86 37.22 -14.80
N THR A 106 -12.87 36.58 -15.41
CA THR A 106 -13.02 35.60 -16.50
C THR A 106 -12.00 34.48 -16.31
N TYR A 107 -12.34 33.25 -16.70
CA TYR A 107 -11.38 32.13 -16.58
C TYR A 107 -10.11 32.36 -17.39
N HIS A 108 -8.96 32.10 -16.78
CA HIS A 108 -7.66 32.23 -17.43
C HIS A 108 -7.40 31.11 -18.44
N SER A 109 -6.78 31.49 -19.56
CA SER A 109 -5.90 30.62 -20.33
C SER A 109 -4.52 30.54 -19.66
N TYR A 110 -3.69 29.57 -20.04
CA TYR A 110 -2.30 29.50 -19.60
C TYR A 110 -1.55 30.83 -19.83
N ASN A 111 -1.70 31.44 -21.02
CA ASN A 111 -1.00 32.67 -21.36
C ASN A 111 -1.48 33.88 -20.55
N SER A 112 -2.78 33.99 -20.29
CA SER A 112 -3.31 35.09 -19.45
C SER A 112 -2.91 34.90 -17.99
N LEU A 113 -2.97 33.68 -17.46
CA LEU A 113 -2.49 33.39 -16.09
C LEU A 113 -1.01 33.72 -15.93
N LYS A 114 -0.16 33.25 -16.86
CA LYS A 114 1.28 33.58 -16.87
C LYS A 114 1.52 35.08 -16.89
N THR A 115 0.78 35.82 -17.72
CA THR A 115 0.87 37.27 -17.80
C THR A 115 0.48 37.93 -16.47
N ASP A 116 -0.58 37.46 -15.82
CA ASP A 116 -1.06 38.06 -14.57
C ASP A 116 -0.18 37.72 -13.36
N LEU A 117 0.43 36.54 -13.31
CA LEU A 117 1.47 36.21 -12.34
C LEU A 117 2.69 37.13 -12.51
N GLN A 118 3.16 37.34 -13.74
CA GLN A 118 4.26 38.27 -14.03
C GLN A 118 3.90 39.73 -13.71
N ASN A 119 2.63 40.12 -13.90
CA ASN A 119 2.14 41.42 -13.49
C ASN A 119 2.15 41.60 -11.96
N LEU A 120 1.83 40.54 -11.20
CA LEU A 120 1.92 40.57 -9.73
C LEU A 120 3.37 40.76 -9.26
N GLU A 121 4.31 39.97 -9.78
CA GLU A 121 5.75 40.14 -9.50
C GLU A 121 6.23 41.56 -9.86
N TYR A 122 5.90 42.05 -11.06
CA TYR A 122 6.30 43.39 -11.48
C TYR A 122 5.74 44.49 -10.57
N LYS A 123 4.50 44.33 -10.09
CA LYS A 123 3.84 45.30 -9.21
C LYS A 123 4.36 45.25 -7.77
N TYR A 124 4.76 44.07 -7.29
CA TYR A 124 5.15 43.81 -5.91
C TYR A 124 6.50 43.08 -5.80
N PRO A 125 7.60 43.60 -6.41
CA PRO A 125 8.84 42.84 -6.60
C PRO A 125 9.61 42.53 -5.31
N ASN A 126 9.26 43.17 -4.20
CA ASN A 126 9.87 42.90 -2.89
C ASN A 126 9.17 41.77 -2.14
N ILE A 127 7.94 41.41 -2.53
CA ILE A 127 7.13 40.43 -1.82
C ILE A 127 6.51 39.35 -2.70
N ALA A 128 6.67 39.43 -4.02
CA ALA A 128 6.15 38.48 -4.98
C ALA A 128 7.21 38.16 -6.04
N LYS A 129 7.41 36.86 -6.33
CA LYS A 129 8.29 36.41 -7.40
C LYS A 129 7.77 35.13 -8.06
N VAL A 130 7.79 35.09 -9.39
CA VAL A 130 7.40 33.91 -10.16
C VAL A 130 8.60 33.00 -10.40
N TYR A 131 8.39 31.71 -10.17
CA TYR A 131 9.34 30.63 -10.41
C TYR A 131 8.80 29.70 -11.50
N ASP A 132 9.68 29.34 -12.43
CA ASP A 132 9.47 28.18 -13.31
C ASP A 132 9.95 26.95 -12.54
N ILE A 133 9.01 26.10 -12.11
CA ILE A 133 9.28 24.92 -11.29
C ILE A 133 9.35 23.63 -12.12
N GLY A 134 9.16 23.72 -13.44
CA GLY A 134 9.22 22.56 -14.32
C GLY A 134 8.45 22.73 -15.62
N ASP A 135 8.56 21.71 -16.48
CA ASP A 135 7.96 21.72 -17.81
C ASP A 135 6.67 20.90 -17.84
N SER A 136 5.68 21.32 -18.64
CA SER A 136 4.55 20.45 -18.98
C SER A 136 4.98 19.34 -19.95
N TRP A 137 4.17 18.27 -20.07
CA TRP A 137 4.50 17.19 -20.99
C TRP A 137 4.60 17.65 -22.46
N GLU A 138 3.67 18.48 -22.94
CA GLU A 138 3.73 19.01 -24.30
C GLU A 138 4.96 19.93 -24.49
N LYS A 139 5.50 20.55 -23.43
CA LYS A 139 6.78 21.27 -23.50
C LYS A 139 7.96 20.30 -23.61
N THR A 140 7.98 19.22 -22.82
CA THR A 140 9.05 18.21 -22.91
C THR A 140 9.12 17.54 -24.29
N GLU A 141 7.98 17.46 -24.99
CA GLU A 141 7.88 16.92 -26.34
C GLU A 141 8.02 17.97 -27.47
N GLY A 142 8.20 19.25 -27.13
CA GLY A 142 8.32 20.34 -28.10
C GLY A 142 7.04 20.64 -28.89
N ILE A 143 5.88 20.28 -28.35
CA ILE A 143 4.54 20.51 -28.92
C ILE A 143 4.01 21.89 -28.51
N ALA A 144 4.21 22.28 -27.25
CA ALA A 144 3.82 23.58 -26.71
C ALA A 144 4.96 24.19 -25.87
N ASN A 145 4.84 25.44 -25.44
CA ASN A 145 5.82 26.07 -24.56
C ASN A 145 5.13 26.52 -23.27
N ARG A 146 4.80 25.54 -22.42
CA ARG A 146 4.12 25.75 -21.14
C ARG A 146 5.00 25.27 -19.98
N ASP A 147 5.27 26.21 -19.09
CA ASP A 147 6.02 26.05 -17.87
C ASP A 147 5.00 25.84 -16.75
N ILE A 148 5.39 25.14 -15.69
CA ILE A 148 4.61 25.05 -14.47
C ILE A 148 5.13 26.18 -13.58
N LEU A 149 4.24 27.13 -13.28
CA LEU A 149 4.63 28.37 -12.62
C LEU A 149 4.15 28.36 -11.17
N ALA A 150 5.08 28.60 -10.26
CA ALA A 150 4.79 28.96 -8.88
C ALA A 150 4.97 30.48 -8.70
N ILE A 151 4.23 31.08 -7.78
CA ILE A 151 4.50 32.42 -7.26
C ILE A 151 4.75 32.30 -5.75
N LYS A 152 5.92 32.77 -5.29
CA LYS A 152 6.24 32.90 -3.87
C LYS A 152 5.79 34.27 -3.39
N ILE A 153 5.01 34.31 -2.31
CA ILE A 153 4.62 35.53 -1.60
C ILE A 153 5.23 35.52 -0.19
N SER A 154 6.26 36.33 0.04
CA SER A 154 7.02 36.41 1.31
C SER A 154 7.79 37.73 1.35
N ASP A 155 8.16 38.25 2.53
CA ASP A 155 9.07 39.41 2.62
C ASP A 155 10.51 39.10 2.19
N ASN A 156 10.88 37.80 2.12
CA ASN A 156 12.01 37.32 1.35
C ASN A 156 11.58 36.43 0.17
N VAL A 157 11.67 37.00 -1.03
CA VAL A 157 11.32 36.30 -2.27
C VAL A 157 12.46 35.48 -2.88
N THR A 158 13.61 35.31 -2.23
CA THR A 158 14.66 34.41 -2.75
C THR A 158 14.21 32.95 -2.71
N ASP A 159 14.91 32.10 -3.45
CA ASP A 159 14.68 30.63 -3.48
C ASP A 159 15.55 29.92 -2.43
N GLU A 160 16.08 30.68 -1.49
CA GLU A 160 16.88 30.16 -0.40
C GLU A 160 15.91 29.85 0.74
N GLU A 161 15.96 28.62 1.23
CA GLU A 161 15.18 28.17 2.39
C GLU A 161 15.55 28.98 3.63
N GLU A 162 14.54 29.43 4.37
CA GLU A 162 14.69 30.19 5.61
C GLU A 162 14.13 29.45 6.82
N ASP A 163 14.36 29.98 8.03
CA ASP A 163 13.72 29.49 9.26
C ASP A 163 12.28 30.06 9.37
N GLU A 164 11.53 29.99 8.28
CA GLU A 164 10.14 30.42 8.14
C GLU A 164 9.30 29.28 7.60
N PRO A 165 8.09 29.03 8.13
CA PRO A 165 7.24 27.94 7.65
C PRO A 165 6.79 28.14 6.20
N ASP A 166 7.03 27.14 5.36
CA ASP A 166 6.48 27.06 4.01
C ASP A 166 5.03 26.57 4.00
N ILE A 167 4.21 27.19 3.15
CA ILE A 167 2.80 26.85 2.95
C ILE A 167 2.54 26.69 1.45
N LEU A 168 1.95 25.56 1.03
CA LEU A 168 1.73 25.23 -0.37
C LEU A 168 0.25 25.30 -0.78
N PHE A 169 -0.07 26.15 -1.76
CA PHE A 169 -1.39 26.17 -2.39
C PHE A 169 -1.29 25.72 -3.85
N MET A 170 -2.11 24.76 -4.25
CA MET A 170 -2.12 24.20 -5.61
C MET A 170 -3.51 24.27 -6.24
N GLY A 171 -3.56 24.33 -7.56
CA GLY A 171 -4.80 24.26 -8.33
C GLY A 171 -4.59 23.79 -9.75
N GLY A 172 -5.69 23.52 -10.46
CA GLY A 172 -5.63 23.12 -11.86
C GLY A 172 -4.92 21.79 -12.10
N THR A 173 -4.94 20.87 -11.12
CA THR A 173 -4.42 19.50 -11.27
C THR A 173 -5.26 18.72 -12.30
N HIS A 174 -6.58 18.80 -12.19
CA HIS A 174 -7.49 18.32 -13.22
C HIS A 174 -7.90 19.44 -14.17
N ALA A 175 -7.73 19.18 -15.47
CA ALA A 175 -7.88 20.15 -16.54
C ALA A 175 -9.24 20.86 -16.61
N ARG A 176 -10.33 20.11 -16.37
CA ARG A 176 -11.72 20.60 -16.48
C ARG A 176 -12.16 21.48 -15.31
N GLU A 177 -11.43 21.51 -14.22
CA GLU A 177 -11.84 22.12 -12.94
C GLU A 177 -11.43 23.60 -12.90
N TRP A 178 -11.91 24.40 -13.86
CA TRP A 178 -11.35 25.74 -14.12
C TRP A 178 -11.36 26.68 -12.90
N ILE A 179 -12.35 26.57 -12.01
CA ILE A 179 -12.41 27.40 -10.80
C ILE A 179 -11.24 27.14 -9.85
N SER A 180 -10.66 25.92 -9.87
CA SER A 180 -9.48 25.57 -9.08
C SER A 180 -8.21 26.30 -9.53
N VAL A 181 -8.18 26.86 -10.74
CA VAL A 181 -7.07 27.71 -11.20
C VAL A 181 -7.20 29.13 -10.65
N GLU A 182 -8.44 29.60 -10.57
CA GLU A 182 -8.76 30.98 -10.22
C GLU A 182 -8.56 31.25 -8.72
N VAL A 183 -9.05 30.36 -7.86
CA VAL A 183 -8.99 30.52 -6.39
C VAL A 183 -7.55 30.74 -5.88
N PRO A 184 -6.56 29.87 -6.16
CA PRO A 184 -5.18 30.09 -5.75
C PRO A 184 -4.53 31.32 -6.41
N PHE A 185 -4.88 31.66 -7.66
CA PHE A 185 -4.40 32.91 -8.26
C PHE A 185 -4.91 34.15 -7.50
N TYR A 186 -6.20 34.18 -7.15
CA TYR A 186 -6.77 35.28 -6.38
C TYR A 186 -6.21 35.34 -4.94
N LEU A 187 -5.77 34.22 -4.37
CA LEU A 187 -5.01 34.20 -3.11
C LEU A 187 -3.69 34.97 -3.23
N ALA A 188 -2.88 34.65 -4.23
CA ALA A 188 -1.62 35.35 -4.48
C ALA A 188 -1.85 36.86 -4.65
N LYS A 189 -2.87 37.21 -5.45
CA LYS A 189 -3.27 38.59 -5.68
C LYS A 189 -3.72 39.30 -4.40
N PHE A 190 -4.52 38.63 -3.56
CA PHE A 190 -5.05 39.19 -2.33
C PHE A 190 -3.94 39.50 -1.32
N LEU A 191 -3.03 38.54 -1.09
CA LEU A 191 -1.90 38.70 -0.18
C LEU A 191 -1.03 39.89 -0.61
N ALA A 192 -0.69 39.97 -1.90
CA ALA A 192 0.13 41.04 -2.44
C ALA A 192 -0.57 42.42 -2.41
N ASP A 193 -1.85 42.49 -2.79
CA ASP A 193 -2.62 43.75 -2.79
C ASP A 193 -2.89 44.28 -1.36
N HIS A 194 -2.95 43.42 -0.35
CA HIS A 194 -3.25 43.80 1.03
C HIS A 194 -2.04 43.91 1.95
N TYR A 195 -0.84 43.54 1.49
CA TYR A 195 0.40 43.60 2.29
C TYR A 195 0.63 44.97 2.97
N ASN A 196 0.34 46.08 2.29
CA ASN A 196 0.56 47.41 2.84
C ASN A 196 -0.63 47.99 3.62
N THR A 197 -1.79 47.31 3.63
CA THR A 197 -3.06 47.85 4.14
C THR A 197 -3.70 46.99 5.22
N ASP A 198 -3.40 45.70 5.28
CA ASP A 198 -3.90 44.77 6.29
C ASP A 198 -2.74 44.23 7.15
N GLN A 199 -2.79 44.51 8.46
CA GLN A 199 -1.75 44.10 9.40
C GLN A 199 -1.64 42.58 9.54
N LYS A 200 -2.75 41.83 9.43
CA LYS A 200 -2.71 40.37 9.54
C LYS A 200 -2.06 39.75 8.30
N VAL A 201 -2.45 40.22 7.11
CA VAL A 201 -1.82 39.80 5.84
C VAL A 201 -0.33 40.12 5.87
N ARG A 202 0.03 41.33 6.30
CA ARG A 202 1.44 41.70 6.45
C ARG A 202 2.20 40.75 7.38
N GLN A 203 1.64 40.44 8.55
CA GLN A 203 2.28 39.52 9.48
C GLN A 203 2.47 38.13 8.88
N MET A 204 1.50 37.65 8.10
CA MET A 204 1.61 36.39 7.40
C MET A 204 2.73 36.41 6.36
N VAL A 205 2.78 37.45 5.51
CA VAL A 205 3.82 37.57 4.48
C VAL A 205 5.21 37.83 5.07
N ASP A 206 5.32 38.56 6.18
CA ASP A 206 6.58 38.86 6.88
C ASP A 206 7.11 37.69 7.74
N SER A 207 6.51 36.49 7.70
CA SER A 207 6.98 35.35 8.51
C SER A 207 6.61 33.96 7.97
N ARG A 208 6.28 33.88 6.68
CA ARG A 208 5.98 32.62 5.98
C ARG A 208 6.50 32.69 4.57
N GLU A 209 6.84 31.52 4.05
CA GLU A 209 7.09 31.30 2.64
C GLU A 209 5.82 30.73 1.98
N ILE A 210 5.01 31.61 1.37
CA ILE A 210 3.72 31.19 0.79
C ILE A 210 3.93 30.87 -0.69
N TRP A 211 4.00 29.57 -1.01
CA TRP A 211 4.14 29.07 -2.37
C TRP A 211 2.79 28.74 -2.98
N ILE A 212 2.52 29.30 -4.16
CA ILE A 212 1.24 29.13 -4.85
C ILE A 212 1.50 28.64 -6.27
N VAL A 213 0.98 27.47 -6.63
CA VAL A 213 1.02 26.86 -7.97
C VAL A 213 -0.41 26.83 -8.52
N PRO A 214 -0.91 27.90 -9.17
CA PRO A 214 -2.32 27.95 -9.56
C PRO A 214 -2.69 26.97 -10.68
N LEU A 215 -1.71 26.42 -11.40
CA LEU A 215 -1.95 25.55 -12.55
C LEU A 215 -0.87 24.48 -12.66
N VAL A 216 -1.16 23.30 -12.11
CA VAL A 216 -0.28 22.12 -12.20
C VAL A 216 -0.31 21.48 -13.59
N ASN A 217 -1.48 21.45 -14.26
CA ASN A 217 -1.67 20.77 -15.55
C ASN A 217 -2.02 21.77 -16.68
N PRO A 218 -1.05 22.54 -17.19
CA PRO A 218 -1.31 23.60 -18.17
C PRO A 218 -1.73 23.07 -19.54
N ASP A 219 -1.25 21.89 -19.95
CA ASP A 219 -1.62 21.29 -21.24
C ASP A 219 -3.07 20.80 -21.22
N GLY A 220 -3.45 20.13 -20.13
CA GLY A 220 -4.81 19.69 -19.91
C GLY A 220 -5.77 20.88 -19.87
N LEU A 221 -5.45 21.96 -19.15
CA LEU A 221 -6.27 23.18 -19.13
C LEU A 221 -6.53 23.69 -20.56
N GLU A 222 -5.49 23.89 -21.37
CA GLU A 222 -5.64 24.40 -22.73
C GLU A 222 -6.44 23.45 -23.63
N TYR A 223 -6.25 22.14 -23.47
CA TYR A 223 -7.05 21.15 -24.19
C TYR A 223 -8.53 21.19 -23.78
N SER A 224 -8.82 21.39 -22.49
CA SER A 224 -10.20 21.56 -22.01
C SER A 224 -10.85 22.86 -22.49
N ARG A 225 -10.05 23.91 -22.72
CA ARG A 225 -10.56 25.18 -23.25
C ARG A 225 -10.83 25.14 -24.75
N THR A 226 -10.07 24.36 -25.50
CA THR A 226 -10.07 24.45 -26.98
C THR A 226 -10.65 23.22 -27.68
N GLU A 227 -10.51 22.03 -27.12
CA GLU A 227 -10.81 20.76 -27.82
C GLU A 227 -11.86 19.90 -27.12
N ASP A 228 -11.67 19.57 -25.83
CA ASP A 228 -12.58 18.71 -25.07
C ASP A 228 -12.79 19.25 -23.66
N ARG A 229 -13.91 19.97 -23.47
CA ARG A 229 -14.22 20.62 -22.19
C ARG A 229 -14.18 19.69 -20.98
N TYR A 230 -14.46 18.41 -21.14
CA TYR A 230 -14.52 17.48 -20.01
C TYR A 230 -13.23 16.68 -19.82
N TRP A 231 -12.16 17.04 -20.54
CA TRP A 231 -10.84 16.46 -20.34
C TRP A 231 -10.36 16.70 -18.90
N ARG A 232 -9.93 15.63 -18.23
CA ARG A 232 -9.48 15.66 -16.84
C ARG A 232 -7.95 15.55 -16.71
N LYS A 233 -7.37 14.60 -17.44
CA LYS A 233 -5.97 14.17 -17.37
C LYS A 233 -4.97 15.23 -17.86
N ASN A 234 -3.67 14.95 -17.79
CA ASN A 234 -2.68 15.69 -18.59
C ASN A 234 -2.77 15.29 -20.08
N ARG A 235 -1.77 15.66 -20.89
CA ARG A 235 -1.79 15.45 -22.36
C ARG A 235 -0.77 14.45 -22.90
N ARG A 236 -0.17 13.64 -22.02
CA ARG A 236 0.79 12.59 -22.41
C ARG A 236 0.29 11.69 -23.53
N ASP A 237 1.06 11.53 -24.60
CA ASP A 237 0.85 10.47 -25.58
C ASP A 237 1.36 9.14 -25.00
N ASN A 238 0.46 8.17 -24.82
CA ASN A 238 0.83 6.87 -24.25
C ASN A 238 1.44 5.91 -25.29
N GLY A 239 1.48 6.29 -26.57
CA GLY A 239 2.06 5.51 -27.67
C GLY A 239 1.17 4.40 -28.23
N ASP A 240 -0.04 4.22 -27.67
CA ASP A 240 -1.04 3.23 -28.08
C ASP A 240 -2.32 3.87 -28.65
N GLY A 241 -2.31 5.20 -28.84
CA GLY A 241 -3.45 5.98 -29.32
C GLY A 241 -4.33 6.54 -28.20
N THR A 242 -4.08 6.18 -26.95
CA THR A 242 -4.68 6.84 -25.77
C THR A 242 -3.82 8.02 -25.32
N PHE A 243 -4.44 8.94 -24.58
CA PHE A 243 -3.76 10.13 -24.08
C PHE A 243 -4.06 10.37 -22.60
N GLY A 244 -3.08 10.95 -21.92
CA GLY A 244 -3.16 11.49 -20.58
C GLY A 244 -3.02 10.45 -19.47
N VAL A 245 -2.43 10.90 -18.38
CA VAL A 245 -2.41 10.30 -17.05
C VAL A 245 -3.17 11.22 -16.10
N ASP A 246 -3.91 10.66 -15.15
CA ASP A 246 -4.52 11.45 -14.07
C ASP A 246 -3.42 11.91 -13.12
N PRO A 247 -3.10 13.24 -13.07
CA PRO A 247 -2.01 13.70 -12.22
C PRO A 247 -2.29 13.43 -10.74
N ASN A 248 -3.55 13.41 -10.30
CA ASN A 248 -3.92 13.10 -8.91
C ASN A 248 -4.11 11.60 -8.65
N ARG A 249 -3.53 10.75 -9.51
CA ARG A 249 -3.28 9.32 -9.28
C ARG A 249 -1.80 8.96 -9.50
N ASN A 250 -0.94 9.96 -9.70
CA ASN A 250 0.45 9.76 -10.10
C ASN A 250 1.45 10.08 -8.97
N PHE A 251 1.02 10.57 -7.80
CA PHE A 251 1.92 10.81 -6.67
C PHE A 251 2.38 9.51 -5.99
N GLY A 252 3.54 9.55 -5.34
CA GLY A 252 4.32 8.37 -4.95
C GLY A 252 4.08 7.76 -3.58
N TYR A 253 2.91 7.96 -2.97
CA TYR A 253 2.55 7.34 -1.69
C TYR A 253 1.40 6.36 -1.86
N ASN A 254 1.60 5.11 -1.43
CA ASN A 254 0.65 4.01 -1.66
C ASN A 254 0.12 3.94 -3.11
N TRP A 255 1.02 4.21 -4.07
CA TRP A 255 0.68 4.31 -5.49
C TRP A 255 0.30 2.95 -6.07
N GLY A 256 -0.73 2.94 -6.93
CA GLY A 256 -1.11 1.73 -7.67
C GLY A 256 -2.04 0.77 -6.92
N LEU A 257 -2.58 1.17 -5.77
CA LEU A 257 -3.62 0.42 -5.05
C LEU A 257 -5.01 0.63 -5.69
N ALA A 258 -6.07 0.25 -4.96
CA ALA A 258 -7.46 0.50 -5.36
C ALA A 258 -7.72 2.01 -5.57
N GLY A 259 -8.78 2.34 -6.33
CA GLY A 259 -9.12 3.75 -6.59
C GLY A 259 -8.28 4.44 -7.67
N SER A 260 -7.44 3.69 -8.37
CA SER A 260 -6.71 4.14 -9.55
C SER A 260 -6.61 3.02 -10.59
N SER A 261 -6.51 3.37 -11.87
CA SER A 261 -6.57 2.40 -12.98
C SER A 261 -5.22 2.20 -13.66
N GLY A 262 -4.92 0.96 -14.05
CA GLY A 262 -3.80 0.63 -14.93
C GLY A 262 -4.14 0.69 -16.42
N ASP A 263 -5.41 0.91 -16.78
CA ASP A 263 -5.87 1.03 -18.16
C ASP A 263 -5.67 2.47 -18.66
N PRO A 264 -4.88 2.69 -19.73
CA PRO A 264 -4.61 4.03 -20.23
C PRO A 264 -5.82 4.73 -20.89
N GLU A 265 -6.91 3.99 -21.20
CA GLU A 265 -8.21 4.58 -21.60
C GLU A 265 -9.01 5.15 -20.41
N SER A 266 -8.65 4.79 -19.17
CA SER A 266 -9.37 5.24 -17.97
C SER A 266 -9.12 6.73 -17.66
N GLU A 267 -10.12 7.39 -17.08
CA GLU A 267 -9.96 8.75 -16.56
C GLU A 267 -9.08 8.80 -15.31
N THR A 268 -9.00 7.69 -14.57
CA THR A 268 -8.16 7.56 -13.37
C THR A 268 -6.88 6.76 -13.67
N TYR A 269 -6.43 6.76 -14.93
CA TYR A 269 -5.19 6.09 -15.32
C TYR A 269 -4.01 6.68 -14.55
N ARG A 270 -3.36 5.84 -13.75
CA ARG A 270 -2.33 6.22 -12.76
C ARG A 270 -0.93 6.47 -13.33
N GLY A 271 -0.73 6.19 -14.62
CA GLY A 271 0.58 6.23 -15.26
C GLY A 271 1.36 4.92 -15.11
N VAL A 272 2.58 4.91 -15.65
CA VAL A 272 3.45 3.71 -15.71
C VAL A 272 4.29 3.51 -14.45
N ALA A 273 4.44 4.56 -13.64
CA ALA A 273 5.18 4.60 -12.39
C ALA A 273 4.68 5.81 -11.58
N PRO A 274 4.88 5.84 -10.25
CA PRO A 274 4.70 7.07 -9.49
C PRO A 274 5.65 8.15 -10.03
N PHE A 275 5.15 9.38 -10.10
CA PHE A 275 5.83 10.54 -10.69
C PHE A 275 6.30 10.28 -12.13
N SER A 276 5.53 9.55 -12.94
CA SER A 276 5.83 9.40 -14.36
C SER A 276 5.60 10.68 -15.15
N GLU A 277 4.74 11.58 -14.65
CA GLU A 277 4.36 12.80 -15.35
C GLU A 277 5.23 13.99 -14.92
N PRO A 278 5.75 14.79 -15.87
CA PRO A 278 6.61 15.93 -15.56
C PRO A 278 5.87 16.97 -14.69
N GLU A 279 4.54 17.05 -14.81
CA GLU A 279 3.71 17.90 -13.94
C GLU A 279 3.83 17.53 -12.45
N THR A 280 3.75 16.24 -12.14
CA THR A 280 3.89 15.78 -10.75
C THR A 280 5.35 15.74 -10.29
N GLN A 281 6.32 15.59 -11.21
CA GLN A 281 7.74 15.71 -10.89
C GLN A 281 8.11 17.13 -10.45
N ALA A 282 7.56 18.16 -11.10
CA ALA A 282 7.75 19.56 -10.72
C ALA A 282 7.29 19.83 -9.27
N ILE A 283 6.11 19.31 -8.90
CA ILE A 283 5.61 19.42 -7.52
C ILE A 283 6.49 18.64 -6.54
N ARG A 284 6.92 17.42 -6.90
CA ARG A 284 7.85 16.64 -6.08
C ARG A 284 9.15 17.40 -5.83
N GLU A 285 9.71 18.04 -6.85
CA GLU A 285 10.97 18.76 -6.77
C GLU A 285 10.84 20.03 -5.93
N LEU A 286 9.74 20.78 -6.07
CA LEU A 286 9.42 21.89 -5.18
C LEU A 286 9.32 21.42 -3.72
N VAL A 287 8.49 20.42 -3.43
CA VAL A 287 8.30 19.92 -2.05
C VAL A 287 9.57 19.32 -1.46
N SER A 288 10.43 18.72 -2.26
CA SER A 288 11.70 18.16 -1.76
C SER A 288 12.75 19.22 -1.43
N ALA A 289 12.54 20.46 -1.87
CA ALA A 289 13.48 21.57 -1.70
C ALA A 289 13.12 22.51 -0.53
N HIS A 290 11.92 22.38 0.04
CA HIS A 290 11.36 23.29 1.06
C HIS A 290 10.71 22.51 2.21
N ASP A 291 10.70 23.08 3.42
CA ASP A 291 10.15 22.47 4.62
C ASP A 291 8.67 22.84 4.84
N PHE A 292 7.83 22.49 3.86
CA PHE A 292 6.37 22.71 3.91
C PHE A 292 5.76 22.18 5.21
N SER A 293 4.96 23.02 5.87
CA SER A 293 4.20 22.64 7.06
C SER A 293 2.78 22.20 6.70
N SER A 294 2.16 22.88 5.73
CA SER A 294 0.77 22.61 5.32
C SER A 294 0.53 22.88 3.84
N SER A 295 -0.56 22.30 3.33
CA SER A 295 -0.98 22.51 1.96
C SER A 295 -2.50 22.47 1.74
N ILE A 296 -2.99 23.25 0.76
CA ILE A 296 -4.30 23.04 0.14
C ILE A 296 -4.13 22.78 -1.36
N SER A 297 -4.69 21.67 -1.86
CA SER A 297 -4.93 21.42 -3.27
C SER A 297 -6.38 21.73 -3.61
N TYR A 298 -6.63 22.74 -4.44
CA TYR A 298 -7.97 23.09 -4.88
C TYR A 298 -8.40 22.22 -6.07
N HIS A 299 -9.63 21.72 -6.00
CA HIS A 299 -10.32 20.91 -6.99
C HIS A 299 -11.75 21.43 -7.20
N SER A 300 -12.50 20.83 -8.13
CA SER A 300 -13.95 21.01 -8.17
C SER A 300 -14.63 19.79 -8.79
N TYR A 301 -15.81 19.40 -8.33
CA TYR A 301 -16.71 20.10 -7.42
C TYR A 301 -17.19 19.18 -6.32
N SER A 302 -17.83 19.76 -5.29
CA SER A 302 -18.76 19.11 -4.35
C SER A 302 -18.92 19.92 -3.05
N GLN A 303 -18.19 21.02 -2.85
CA GLN A 303 -18.10 21.74 -1.56
C GLN A 303 -17.61 20.80 -0.44
N LEU A 304 -16.37 20.31 -0.54
CA LEU A 304 -15.74 19.44 0.47
C LEU A 304 -14.43 20.04 0.96
N VAL A 305 -14.07 19.73 2.20
CA VAL A 305 -12.73 19.94 2.78
C VAL A 305 -12.21 18.57 3.21
N LEU A 306 -11.43 17.96 2.34
CA LEU A 306 -10.90 16.61 2.51
C LEU A 306 -9.54 16.67 3.21
N TYR A 307 -9.28 15.67 4.05
CA TYR A 307 -7.96 15.39 4.64
C TYR A 307 -7.60 13.91 4.39
N PRO A 308 -6.30 13.54 4.42
CA PRO A 308 -5.86 12.15 4.28
C PRO A 308 -6.57 11.21 5.26
N TRP A 309 -6.66 9.90 5.00
CA TRP A 309 -6.17 9.21 3.81
C TRP A 309 -7.23 9.09 2.72
N GLY A 310 -6.81 9.12 1.46
CA GLY A 310 -7.61 8.71 0.31
C GLY A 310 -7.49 7.22 -0.01
N TYR A 311 -6.30 6.63 0.19
CA TYR A 311 -6.02 5.26 -0.26
C TYR A 311 -6.57 4.14 0.63
N THR A 312 -6.96 4.47 1.87
CA THR A 312 -7.44 3.52 2.88
C THR A 312 -8.55 4.14 3.72
N TRP A 313 -9.37 3.27 4.30
CA TRP A 313 -10.39 3.60 5.30
C TRP A 313 -9.82 3.76 6.72
N ASP A 314 -8.56 3.38 6.92
CA ASP A 314 -7.91 3.59 8.20
C ASP A 314 -7.76 5.09 8.46
N ALA A 315 -7.93 5.49 9.72
CA ALA A 315 -7.71 6.86 10.13
C ALA A 315 -6.24 7.27 10.01
N THR A 316 -5.98 8.56 9.89
CA THR A 316 -4.60 9.06 9.97
C THR A 316 -4.08 9.01 11.41
N PRO A 317 -2.75 8.92 11.63
CA PRO A 317 -2.22 9.06 12.99
C PRO A 317 -2.48 10.43 13.64
N HIS A 318 -2.89 11.43 12.86
CA HIS A 318 -3.28 12.78 13.30
C HIS A 318 -4.77 13.06 13.09
N GLU A 319 -5.62 12.03 13.11
CA GLU A 319 -7.04 12.13 12.77
C GLU A 319 -7.75 13.29 13.48
N ASP A 320 -7.65 13.34 14.80
CA ASP A 320 -8.29 14.39 15.61
C ASP A 320 -7.85 15.80 15.19
N GLN A 321 -6.56 15.96 14.85
CA GLN A 321 -6.01 17.27 14.48
C GLN A 321 -6.40 17.66 13.05
N LEU A 322 -6.28 16.73 12.09
CA LEU A 322 -6.60 17.00 10.68
C LEU A 322 -8.11 17.22 10.49
N SER A 323 -8.94 16.41 11.15
CA SER A 323 -10.41 16.58 11.11
C SER A 323 -10.85 17.90 11.74
N GLU A 324 -10.32 18.29 12.90
CA GLU A 324 -10.61 19.60 13.52
C GLU A 324 -10.19 20.77 12.62
N MET A 325 -9.00 20.69 12.00
CA MET A 325 -8.55 21.70 11.04
C MET A 325 -9.46 21.79 9.81
N ALA A 326 -9.91 20.65 9.27
CA ALA A 326 -10.85 20.61 8.15
C ALA A 326 -12.20 21.21 8.52
N GLU A 327 -12.73 20.89 9.70
CA GLU A 327 -13.98 21.47 10.23
C GLU A 327 -13.87 22.99 10.42
N ASP A 328 -12.76 23.48 10.97
CA ASP A 328 -12.52 24.92 11.15
C ASP A 328 -12.47 25.65 9.80
N MET A 329 -11.80 25.07 8.79
CA MET A 329 -11.81 25.63 7.44
C MET A 329 -13.21 25.64 6.82
N ALA A 330 -13.95 24.54 6.93
CA ALA A 330 -15.32 24.44 6.42
C ALA A 330 -16.26 25.46 7.10
N ASN A 331 -16.14 25.63 8.41
CA ASN A 331 -16.89 26.63 9.18
C ASN A 331 -16.52 28.05 8.76
N ALA A 332 -15.23 28.35 8.57
CA ALA A 332 -14.76 29.66 8.13
C ALA A 332 -15.27 30.01 6.71
N ILE A 333 -15.36 29.03 5.81
CA ILE A 333 -15.96 29.20 4.48
C ILE A 333 -17.45 29.54 4.60
N LYS A 334 -18.17 28.80 5.43
CA LYS A 334 -19.61 28.97 5.67
C LYS A 334 -19.95 30.37 6.21
N GLU A 335 -19.07 30.99 7.00
CA GLU A 335 -19.33 32.33 7.56
C GLU A 335 -19.44 33.45 6.51
N VAL A 336 -18.86 33.27 5.31
CA VAL A 336 -18.85 34.32 4.27
C VAL A 336 -20.18 34.40 3.53
N TYR A 337 -20.61 33.28 2.92
CA TYR A 337 -21.83 33.23 2.09
C TYR A 337 -22.82 32.13 2.47
N GLY A 338 -22.58 31.40 3.58
CA GLY A 338 -23.46 30.33 4.05
C GLY A 338 -23.36 29.04 3.24
N LYS A 339 -22.34 28.88 2.40
CA LYS A 339 -22.08 27.62 1.68
C LYS A 339 -21.59 26.56 2.66
N ASN A 340 -22.21 25.39 2.64
CA ASN A 340 -21.82 24.29 3.50
C ASN A 340 -20.77 23.47 2.76
N TYR A 341 -19.53 23.52 3.26
CA TYR A 341 -18.53 22.56 2.87
C TYR A 341 -18.51 21.43 3.91
N THR A 342 -18.43 20.19 3.48
CA THR A 342 -18.35 19.03 4.38
C THR A 342 -16.88 18.70 4.63
N ALA A 343 -16.48 18.65 5.90
CA ALA A 343 -15.17 18.15 6.31
C ALA A 343 -15.24 16.63 6.49
N GLU A 344 -14.41 15.88 5.79
CA GLU A 344 -14.39 14.41 5.83
C GLU A 344 -13.03 13.85 5.38
N GLN A 345 -12.72 12.61 5.77
CA GLN A 345 -11.53 11.93 5.28
C GLN A 345 -11.69 11.70 3.76
N ALA A 346 -10.63 11.84 2.98
CA ALA A 346 -10.68 11.76 1.52
C ALA A 346 -11.26 10.42 1.02
N SER A 347 -11.04 9.32 1.76
CA SER A 347 -11.65 8.03 1.46
C SER A 347 -13.18 8.03 1.63
N ASP A 348 -13.76 8.84 2.52
CA ASP A 348 -15.22 8.91 2.74
C ASP A 348 -15.98 9.38 1.50
N LEU A 349 -15.32 10.15 0.63
CA LEU A 349 -15.81 10.37 -0.72
C LEU A 349 -15.78 9.06 -1.52
N TYR A 350 -14.58 8.51 -1.74
CA TYR A 350 -14.31 7.13 -2.20
C TYR A 350 -12.81 6.82 -2.16
N ILE A 351 -12.43 5.53 -2.18
CA ILE A 351 -11.02 5.14 -2.19
C ILE A 351 -10.30 5.67 -3.43
N THR A 352 -9.15 6.32 -3.23
CA THR A 352 -8.25 6.83 -4.27
C THR A 352 -6.79 6.63 -3.89
N SER A 353 -5.95 6.16 -4.81
CA SER A 353 -4.51 5.99 -4.54
C SER A 353 -3.66 6.89 -5.42
N GLY A 354 -2.52 7.35 -4.89
CA GLY A 354 -1.60 8.26 -5.58
C GLY A 354 -2.08 9.72 -5.66
N GLY A 355 -2.91 10.15 -4.69
CA GLY A 355 -3.31 11.54 -4.50
C GLY A 355 -2.19 12.40 -3.91
N SER A 356 -2.27 13.71 -4.14
CA SER A 356 -1.29 14.68 -3.65
C SER A 356 -1.33 14.84 -2.13
N ASP A 357 -2.51 14.89 -1.52
CA ASP A 357 -2.73 14.99 -0.08
C ASP A 357 -2.13 13.80 0.68
N ASP A 358 -2.42 12.58 0.24
CA ASP A 358 -1.82 11.35 0.78
C ASP A 358 -0.30 11.37 0.69
N TRP A 359 0.26 11.84 -0.43
CA TRP A 359 1.71 11.88 -0.60
C TRP A 359 2.39 12.96 0.24
N LEU A 360 1.83 14.17 0.28
CA LEU A 360 2.33 15.27 1.11
C LEU A 360 2.31 14.88 2.58
N TYR A 361 1.19 14.32 3.06
CA TYR A 361 1.08 13.88 4.44
C TYR A 361 1.95 12.65 4.73
N GLY A 362 1.82 11.59 3.94
CA GLY A 362 2.49 10.33 4.21
C GLY A 362 4.00 10.31 3.98
N SER A 363 4.52 11.20 3.14
CA SER A 363 5.96 11.26 2.87
C SER A 363 6.69 12.38 3.62
N TYR A 364 5.98 13.47 3.97
CA TYR A 364 6.59 14.68 4.54
C TYR A 364 5.93 15.16 5.84
N ASN A 365 4.86 14.51 6.31
CA ASN A 365 4.09 14.94 7.49
C ASN A 365 3.51 16.36 7.34
N ILE A 366 3.21 16.76 6.11
CA ILE A 366 2.56 18.03 5.77
C ILE A 366 1.08 17.91 6.11
N ALA A 367 0.51 18.87 6.83
CA ALA A 367 -0.95 18.96 7.01
C ALA A 367 -1.59 19.33 5.66
N ALA A 368 -1.94 18.31 4.88
CA ALA A 368 -2.38 18.44 3.50
C ALA A 368 -3.88 18.28 3.39
N PHE A 369 -4.53 19.21 2.69
CA PHE A 369 -5.97 19.22 2.50
C PHE A 369 -6.32 19.32 1.01
N THR A 370 -7.42 18.72 0.63
CA THR A 370 -8.02 18.88 -0.70
C THR A 370 -9.35 19.63 -0.53
N ILE A 371 -9.54 20.75 -1.24
CA ILE A 371 -10.82 21.47 -1.21
C ILE A 371 -11.52 21.27 -2.55
N GLU A 372 -12.66 20.58 -2.55
CA GLU A 372 -13.56 20.50 -3.68
C GLU A 372 -14.46 21.74 -3.67
N LEU A 373 -14.22 22.67 -4.59
CA LEU A 373 -14.94 23.94 -4.65
C LEU A 373 -16.39 23.77 -5.14
N ARG A 374 -17.09 24.89 -5.28
CA ARG A 374 -18.42 24.96 -5.92
C ARG A 374 -18.43 24.30 -7.31
N PRO A 375 -19.63 23.89 -7.81
CA PRO A 375 -20.92 23.87 -7.10
C PRO A 375 -21.02 22.77 -6.02
N GLU A 376 -22.13 22.75 -5.28
CA GLU A 376 -22.42 21.67 -4.32
C GLU A 376 -22.76 20.37 -5.05
N ASP A 377 -23.59 20.46 -6.08
CA ASP A 377 -24.04 19.32 -6.86
C ASP A 377 -24.18 19.64 -8.35
N TRP A 378 -24.43 18.61 -9.16
CA TRP A 378 -24.71 18.73 -10.58
C TRP A 378 -25.94 19.61 -10.89
N GLN A 379 -26.90 19.73 -9.96
CA GLN A 379 -28.15 20.46 -10.16
C GLN A 379 -27.99 21.98 -10.05
N ASP A 380 -27.01 22.46 -9.29
CA ASP A 380 -26.65 23.87 -9.20
C ASP A 380 -26.27 24.45 -10.57
N ASN A 381 -25.79 23.61 -11.49
CA ASN A 381 -25.45 24.01 -12.85
C ASN A 381 -25.71 22.89 -13.86
N VAL A 382 -27.01 22.58 -14.02
CA VAL A 382 -27.52 21.59 -14.97
C VAL A 382 -27.09 21.94 -16.38
N ASP A 383 -26.05 21.26 -16.86
CA ASP A 383 -25.49 21.18 -18.21
C ASP A 383 -23.95 21.14 -18.16
N ASN A 384 -23.33 21.77 -17.16
CA ASN A 384 -21.86 21.80 -16.99
C ASN A 384 -21.39 22.23 -15.57
N PRO A 385 -21.39 21.34 -14.56
CA PRO A 385 -21.03 21.68 -13.19
C PRO A 385 -19.57 22.11 -13.04
N PHE A 386 -18.69 21.65 -13.93
CA PHE A 386 -17.28 22.07 -13.95
C PHE A 386 -17.07 23.47 -14.56
N VAL A 387 -18.08 24.07 -15.22
CA VAL A 387 -18.05 25.48 -15.65
C VAL A 387 -19.05 26.27 -14.82
N LEU A 388 -18.64 26.69 -13.63
CA LEU A 388 -19.37 27.76 -12.94
C LEU A 388 -19.45 28.99 -13.83
N SER A 389 -20.57 29.71 -13.77
CA SER A 389 -20.69 30.98 -14.46
C SER A 389 -19.63 31.97 -13.94
N GLU A 390 -19.09 32.82 -14.81
CA GLU A 390 -17.94 33.70 -14.46
C GLU A 390 -18.24 34.66 -13.30
N ASP A 391 -19.51 35.02 -13.08
CA ASP A 391 -19.95 35.81 -11.93
C ASP A 391 -19.87 35.06 -10.59
N GLN A 392 -19.66 33.74 -10.60
CA GLN A 392 -19.40 32.91 -9.42
C GLN A 392 -17.90 32.78 -9.08
N ILE A 393 -16.98 33.23 -9.95
CA ILE A 393 -15.54 33.14 -9.68
C ILE A 393 -15.18 33.91 -8.40
N ILE A 394 -15.56 35.19 -8.33
CA ILE A 394 -15.26 36.04 -7.18
C ILE A 394 -15.96 35.55 -5.90
N PRO A 395 -17.27 35.21 -5.90
CA PRO A 395 -17.91 34.63 -4.72
C PRO A 395 -17.27 33.32 -4.21
N THR A 396 -16.83 32.44 -5.11
CA THR A 396 -16.17 31.17 -4.73
C THR A 396 -14.79 31.42 -4.14
N TRP A 397 -14.05 32.37 -4.71
CA TRP A 397 -12.79 32.83 -4.13
C TRP A 397 -13.00 33.46 -2.75
N GLU A 398 -13.91 34.43 -2.63
CA GLU A 398 -14.12 35.20 -1.39
C GLU A 398 -14.50 34.32 -0.20
N GLU A 399 -15.32 33.29 -0.41
CA GLU A 399 -15.64 32.35 0.67
C GLU A 399 -14.48 31.44 1.06
N ASN A 400 -13.51 31.21 0.18
CA ASN A 400 -12.34 30.37 0.48
C ASN A 400 -11.17 31.16 1.11
N ILE A 401 -11.22 32.50 1.14
CA ILE A 401 -10.21 33.34 1.80
C ILE A 401 -9.97 32.91 3.25
N PRO A 402 -11.00 32.77 4.10
CA PRO A 402 -10.78 32.48 5.52
C PRO A 402 -10.10 31.13 5.75
N ALA A 403 -10.40 30.10 4.96
CA ALA A 403 -9.74 28.80 5.04
C ALA A 403 -8.25 28.88 4.66
N ALA A 404 -7.92 29.58 3.57
CA ALA A 404 -6.53 29.80 3.20
C ALA A 404 -5.75 30.60 4.26
N LEU A 405 -6.35 31.66 4.81
CA LEU A 405 -5.73 32.46 5.87
C LEU A 405 -5.61 31.71 7.20
N TYR A 406 -6.55 30.81 7.50
CA TYR A 406 -6.46 29.90 8.64
C TYR A 406 -5.22 29.02 8.50
N LEU A 407 -5.03 28.41 7.33
CA LEU A 407 -3.90 27.53 7.09
C LEU A 407 -2.56 28.29 7.06
N ILE A 408 -2.49 29.50 6.49
CA ILE A 408 -1.27 30.33 6.56
C ILE A 408 -0.95 30.77 8.00
N ALA A 409 -1.97 30.99 8.82
CA ALA A 409 -1.77 31.31 10.24
C ALA A 409 -1.21 30.11 11.00
N TRP A 410 -1.66 28.90 10.65
CA TRP A 410 -1.14 27.64 11.16
C TRP A 410 0.26 27.37 10.58
N SER A 411 1.24 27.17 11.44
CA SER A 411 2.64 27.17 11.01
C SER A 411 3.50 26.21 11.81
N GLN A 412 2.86 25.24 12.46
CA GLN A 412 3.53 24.21 13.23
C GLN A 412 3.72 23.03 12.29
N GLN A 413 4.90 22.41 12.24
CA GLN A 413 4.94 21.08 11.64
C GLN A 413 4.08 20.14 12.48
N LEU A 414 3.37 19.22 11.82
CA LEU A 414 2.77 18.11 12.55
C LEU A 414 3.89 17.40 13.31
N ASP A 415 3.59 16.96 14.53
CA ASP A 415 4.57 16.20 15.31
C ASP A 415 4.99 14.98 14.47
N ALA A 416 6.30 14.70 14.41
CA ALA A 416 6.79 13.58 13.64
C ALA A 416 6.11 12.30 14.13
N ILE A 417 5.30 11.68 13.26
CA ILE A 417 4.85 10.30 13.47
C ILE A 417 6.07 9.46 13.16
N SER A 418 6.85 9.11 14.19
CA SER A 418 7.76 8.01 14.00
C SER A 418 6.88 6.75 14.02
N PRO A 419 6.83 5.96 12.93
CA PRO A 419 6.10 4.71 12.98
C PRO A 419 6.74 3.88 14.09
N ALA A 420 5.95 3.43 15.06
CA ALA A 420 6.41 2.60 16.17
C ALA A 420 7.45 1.60 15.64
N LYS A 421 8.70 1.60 16.11
CA LYS A 421 9.69 0.70 15.50
C LYS A 421 9.46 -0.71 16.02
N ALA A 422 8.72 -1.54 15.30
CA ALA A 422 8.58 -2.95 15.64
C ALA A 422 9.96 -3.63 15.66
N SER A 423 10.36 -4.16 16.81
CA SER A 423 11.62 -4.89 16.98
C SER A 423 11.46 -5.92 18.08
N PHE A 424 11.98 -7.12 17.84
CA PHE A 424 12.05 -8.15 18.88
C PHE A 424 13.39 -8.88 18.87
N VAL A 425 13.65 -9.55 19.98
CA VAL A 425 14.70 -10.56 20.11
C VAL A 425 14.07 -11.85 20.61
N TYR A 426 14.69 -12.99 20.33
CA TYR A 426 14.25 -14.29 20.84
C TYR A 426 15.40 -15.04 21.51
N TYR A 427 15.05 -15.94 22.43
CA TYR A 427 16.01 -16.81 23.11
C TYR A 427 15.41 -18.21 23.33
N PRO A 428 16.19 -19.29 23.11
CA PRO A 428 17.60 -19.32 22.72
C PRO A 428 17.85 -18.95 21.25
N GLU A 429 19.11 -18.62 20.89
CA GLU A 429 19.52 -18.27 19.52
C GLU A 429 19.41 -19.46 18.54
N ASP A 430 19.68 -20.68 19.02
CA ASP A 430 19.55 -21.93 18.27
C ASP A 430 18.46 -22.83 18.88
N PRO A 431 17.17 -22.47 18.75
CA PRO A 431 16.09 -23.23 19.36
C PRO A 431 15.85 -24.56 18.67
N ILE A 432 15.44 -25.57 19.44
CA ILE A 432 15.13 -26.91 18.95
C ILE A 432 13.65 -27.25 19.13
N ILE A 433 13.18 -28.30 18.45
CA ILE A 433 11.80 -28.79 18.58
C ILE A 433 11.36 -28.97 20.05
N ASN A 434 10.11 -28.59 20.34
CA ASN A 434 9.48 -28.62 21.67
C ASN A 434 10.19 -27.80 22.76
N GLN A 435 11.21 -27.01 22.42
CA GLN A 435 11.81 -26.06 23.35
C GLN A 435 10.93 -24.82 23.46
N THR A 436 10.73 -24.33 24.69
CA THR A 436 10.07 -23.04 24.92
C THR A 436 11.02 -21.91 24.53
N ILE A 437 10.60 -21.10 23.56
CA ILE A 437 11.30 -19.92 23.07
C ILE A 437 10.63 -18.68 23.66
N SER A 438 11.41 -17.77 24.22
CA SER A 438 10.91 -16.47 24.69
C SER A 438 11.13 -15.43 23.59
N PHE A 439 10.08 -14.70 23.25
CA PHE A 439 10.09 -13.58 22.32
C PHE A 439 9.88 -12.29 23.10
N ASN A 440 10.76 -11.32 22.92
CA ASN A 440 10.74 -10.07 23.67
C ASN A 440 10.76 -8.86 22.72
N ALA A 441 9.64 -8.13 22.69
CA ALA A 441 9.46 -6.91 21.91
C ALA A 441 9.75 -5.63 22.70
N SER A 442 10.40 -5.71 23.87
CA SER A 442 10.70 -4.54 24.72
C SER A 442 11.62 -3.51 24.05
N ASN A 443 12.30 -3.89 22.97
CA ASN A 443 13.12 -2.99 22.16
C ASN A 443 12.32 -2.27 21.08
N SER A 444 11.01 -2.51 20.98
CA SER A 444 10.16 -1.70 20.13
C SER A 444 10.06 -0.29 20.70
N THR A 445 10.37 0.72 19.90
CA THR A 445 10.55 2.12 20.36
C THR A 445 9.63 3.06 19.60
N ASP A 446 8.82 3.82 20.37
CA ASP A 446 8.23 5.15 20.13
C ASP A 446 6.84 5.21 20.79
N GLY A 447 6.49 6.32 21.45
CA GLY A 447 5.27 6.45 22.26
C GLY A 447 5.13 5.44 23.40
N GLU A 448 3.94 5.38 24.03
CA GLU A 448 3.56 4.22 24.84
C GLU A 448 2.94 3.18 23.90
N ILE A 449 3.58 2.03 23.72
CA ILE A 449 3.01 0.96 22.90
C ILE A 449 1.80 0.35 23.63
N GLU A 450 0.62 0.54 23.07
CA GLU A 450 -0.64 0.03 23.64
C GLU A 450 -0.81 -1.46 23.38
N ARG A 451 -0.41 -1.96 22.19
CA ARG A 451 -0.67 -3.33 21.77
C ARG A 451 0.50 -4.00 21.04
N TYR A 452 0.65 -5.30 21.30
CA TYR A 452 1.61 -6.20 20.66
C TYR A 452 0.87 -7.45 20.18
N ASP A 453 0.89 -7.71 18.88
CA ASP A 453 0.32 -8.90 18.25
C ASP A 453 1.41 -9.71 17.53
N TRP A 454 1.35 -11.04 17.67
CA TRP A 454 2.34 -11.97 17.14
C TRP A 454 1.70 -13.00 16.22
N ASP A 455 2.38 -13.31 15.12
CA ASP A 455 2.16 -14.48 14.26
C ASP A 455 3.46 -15.30 14.26
N PHE A 456 3.41 -16.54 14.73
CA PHE A 456 4.58 -17.39 14.89
C PHE A 456 4.97 -18.16 13.62
N GLY A 457 4.22 -18.01 12.52
CA GLY A 457 4.50 -18.65 11.24
C GLY A 457 4.08 -20.13 11.15
N ASP A 458 3.38 -20.65 12.17
CA ASP A 458 2.86 -22.01 12.26
C ASP A 458 1.33 -22.05 12.54
N GLU A 459 0.62 -21.01 12.13
CA GLU A 459 -0.81 -20.74 12.42
C GLU A 459 -1.11 -20.34 13.87
N ALA A 460 -0.14 -20.40 14.79
CA ALA A 460 -0.30 -19.89 16.13
C ALA A 460 -0.11 -18.36 16.20
N THR A 461 -0.88 -17.71 17.08
CA THR A 461 -0.79 -16.27 17.35
C THR A 461 -0.61 -16.00 18.83
N GLY A 462 -0.12 -14.80 19.17
CA GLY A 462 0.09 -14.38 20.56
C GLY A 462 -0.12 -12.89 20.75
N THR A 463 -0.31 -12.45 21.99
CA THR A 463 -0.39 -11.03 22.35
C THR A 463 0.42 -10.73 23.61
N GLY A 464 0.99 -9.52 23.67
CA GLY A 464 1.80 -9.03 24.79
C GLY A 464 3.25 -8.73 24.44
N GLN A 465 3.89 -7.87 25.24
CA GLN A 465 5.26 -7.39 25.00
C GLN A 465 6.31 -8.52 25.07
N VAL A 466 6.10 -9.49 25.95
CA VAL A 466 6.93 -10.69 26.08
C VAL A 466 6.02 -11.91 26.02
N VAL A 467 6.27 -12.80 25.06
CA VAL A 467 5.49 -14.02 24.85
C VAL A 467 6.41 -15.23 24.76
N THR A 468 5.86 -16.42 24.91
CA THR A 468 6.59 -17.68 24.73
C THR A 468 5.86 -18.58 23.76
N HIS A 469 6.60 -19.27 22.89
CA HIS A 469 6.06 -20.25 21.94
C HIS A 469 7.00 -21.46 21.79
N SER A 470 6.50 -22.59 21.29
CA SER A 470 7.30 -23.79 21.03
C SER A 470 6.80 -24.49 19.77
N TYR A 471 7.73 -24.94 18.92
CA TYR A 471 7.40 -25.57 17.65
C TYR A 471 7.50 -27.09 17.73
N SER A 472 6.50 -27.81 17.22
CA SER A 472 6.47 -29.28 17.24
C SER A 472 7.29 -29.94 16.13
N SER A 473 7.71 -29.15 15.12
CA SER A 473 8.42 -29.62 13.94
C SER A 473 9.65 -28.74 13.69
N ALA A 474 10.72 -29.35 13.16
CA ALA A 474 11.89 -28.60 12.73
C ALA A 474 11.61 -27.91 11.39
N GLY A 475 12.20 -26.74 11.17
CA GLY A 475 11.98 -25.93 9.98
C GLY A 475 12.26 -24.44 10.21
N ASP A 476 12.08 -23.66 9.14
CA ASP A 476 12.20 -22.20 9.18
C ASP A 476 10.79 -21.59 9.34
N TYR A 477 10.62 -20.72 10.31
CA TYR A 477 9.35 -20.06 10.64
C TYR A 477 9.49 -18.55 10.55
N ALA A 478 8.63 -17.91 9.76
CA ALA A 478 8.60 -16.45 9.63
C ALA A 478 7.75 -15.86 10.77
N VAL A 479 8.40 -15.38 11.82
CA VAL A 479 7.74 -14.78 12.97
C VAL A 479 7.53 -13.30 12.72
N LYS A 480 6.27 -12.85 12.75
CA LYS A 480 5.87 -11.47 12.54
C LYS A 480 5.38 -10.85 13.85
N LEU A 481 5.93 -9.69 14.19
CA LEU A 481 5.45 -8.82 15.26
C LEU A 481 4.71 -7.64 14.61
N ILE A 482 3.54 -7.29 15.15
CA ILE A 482 2.83 -6.05 14.89
C ILE A 482 2.69 -5.29 16.21
N VAL A 483 3.09 -4.02 16.24
CA VAL A 483 2.89 -3.13 17.38
C VAL A 483 1.89 -2.04 17.02
N THR A 484 1.09 -1.61 17.98
CA THR A 484 0.18 -0.45 17.89
C THR A 484 0.50 0.51 19.03
N ASP A 485 0.77 1.77 18.72
CA ASP A 485 1.01 2.79 19.73
C ASP A 485 -0.29 3.33 20.34
N ASP A 486 -0.17 4.22 21.33
CA ASP A 486 -1.26 4.89 22.02
C ASP A 486 -2.06 5.86 21.15
N LYS A 487 -1.63 6.08 19.90
CA LYS A 487 -2.30 6.89 18.88
C LYS A 487 -2.87 6.04 17.74
N GLY A 488 -2.83 4.71 17.87
CA GLY A 488 -3.38 3.77 16.89
C GLY A 488 -2.48 3.50 15.68
N ALA A 489 -1.29 4.11 15.59
CA ALA A 489 -0.36 3.85 14.50
C ALA A 489 0.25 2.46 14.64
N THR A 490 0.37 1.73 13.53
CA THR A 490 0.90 0.36 13.54
C THR A 490 2.22 0.25 12.81
N SER A 491 3.01 -0.73 13.21
CA SER A 491 4.24 -1.11 12.54
C SER A 491 4.49 -2.59 12.71
N SER A 492 5.23 -3.18 11.77
CA SER A 492 5.53 -4.59 11.82
C SER A 492 6.96 -4.92 11.41
N THR A 493 7.48 -6.01 11.96
CA THR A 493 8.75 -6.61 11.58
C THR A 493 8.59 -8.11 11.48
N THR A 494 9.36 -8.75 10.61
CA THR A 494 9.37 -10.21 10.43
C THR A 494 10.79 -10.72 10.47
N GLU A 495 11.07 -11.72 11.31
CA GLU A 495 12.33 -12.46 11.31
C GLU A 495 12.09 -13.95 11.06
N VAL A 496 13.01 -14.59 10.33
CA VAL A 496 12.96 -16.04 10.11
C VAL A 496 13.75 -16.74 11.20
N ILE A 497 13.08 -17.58 11.99
CA ILE A 497 13.68 -18.39 13.05
C ILE A 497 13.81 -19.82 12.57
N ARG A 498 15.01 -20.38 12.71
CA ARG A 498 15.30 -21.76 12.36
C ARG A 498 15.16 -22.65 13.59
N ILE A 499 14.16 -23.54 13.57
CA ILE A 499 13.99 -24.57 14.59
C ILE A 499 14.78 -25.79 14.20
N GLY A 500 15.85 -26.03 14.96
CA GLY A 500 16.72 -27.19 14.80
C GLY A 500 16.15 -28.46 15.41
N ILE A 501 16.87 -29.55 15.18
CA ILE A 501 16.76 -30.78 15.94
C ILE A 501 17.89 -30.82 16.98
N PRO A 502 17.69 -31.43 18.16
CA PRO A 502 18.76 -31.57 19.15
C PRO A 502 19.94 -32.38 18.58
N ILE A 503 21.18 -31.96 18.82
CA ILE A 503 22.40 -32.65 18.36
C ILE A 503 23.13 -33.28 19.55
N VAL A 504 23.48 -34.57 19.44
CA VAL A 504 24.39 -35.23 20.40
C VAL A 504 25.83 -34.85 20.04
N THR A 505 26.47 -34.01 20.85
CA THR A 505 27.78 -33.41 20.51
C THR A 505 28.98 -34.24 20.97
N SER A 506 28.83 -35.07 22.01
CA SER A 506 29.89 -35.99 22.43
C SER A 506 29.36 -37.21 23.17
N VAL A 507 30.05 -38.33 22.98
CA VAL A 507 29.85 -39.58 23.71
C VAL A 507 31.21 -40.02 24.20
N SER A 508 31.35 -40.28 25.50
CA SER A 508 32.59 -40.79 26.09
C SER A 508 32.34 -42.13 26.78
N VAL A 509 33.36 -42.98 26.78
CA VAL A 509 33.36 -44.25 27.53
C VAL A 509 34.40 -44.13 28.64
N GLU A 510 33.96 -44.14 29.89
CA GLU A 510 34.86 -44.22 31.05
C GLU A 510 35.13 -45.68 31.42
N ASN A 511 36.42 -45.94 31.68
CA ASN A 511 37.05 -47.25 31.89
C ASN A 511 37.12 -48.11 30.62
N HIS A 512 38.32 -48.17 30.04
CA HIS A 512 38.77 -49.22 29.12
C HIS A 512 39.49 -50.30 29.94
N PRO A 513 38.80 -51.29 30.54
CA PRO A 513 39.50 -52.39 31.18
C PRO A 513 40.16 -53.27 30.10
N GLU A 514 41.47 -53.47 30.18
CA GLU A 514 42.09 -54.67 29.60
C GLU A 514 41.57 -55.86 30.40
N VAL A 515 40.59 -56.59 29.87
CA VAL A 515 39.95 -57.72 30.56
C VAL A 515 40.59 -59.03 30.13
N SER A 516 41.00 -59.86 31.08
CA SER A 516 41.47 -61.24 30.80
C SER A 516 40.31 -62.22 30.78
N GLU A 517 40.52 -63.40 30.21
CA GLU A 517 39.52 -64.48 30.18
C GLU A 517 39.07 -64.85 31.62
N GLY A 518 37.78 -64.73 31.89
CA GLY A 518 37.15 -65.02 33.19
C GLY A 518 36.91 -63.81 34.12
N ASP A 519 37.32 -62.60 33.72
CA ASP A 519 37.15 -61.39 34.53
C ASP A 519 35.80 -60.68 34.28
N ASN A 520 35.29 -59.99 35.30
CA ASN A 520 34.15 -59.09 35.18
C ASN A 520 34.62 -57.72 34.68
N PHE A 521 33.90 -57.11 33.74
CA PHE A 521 34.15 -55.74 33.29
C PHE A 521 32.98 -54.79 33.60
N THR A 522 33.31 -53.50 33.69
CA THR A 522 32.35 -52.41 33.79
C THR A 522 32.72 -51.31 32.81
N ALA A 523 31.82 -50.99 31.87
CA ALA A 523 31.97 -49.86 30.95
C ALA A 523 30.86 -48.85 31.20
N THR A 524 31.21 -47.56 31.35
CA THR A 524 30.23 -46.49 31.56
C THR A 524 30.18 -45.59 30.33
N VAL A 525 29.00 -45.43 29.73
CA VAL A 525 28.80 -44.49 28.62
C VAL A 525 28.21 -43.19 29.17
N ASN A 526 28.92 -42.10 28.97
CA ASN A 526 28.48 -40.76 29.33
C ASN A 526 28.10 -40.01 28.05
N ILE A 527 26.88 -39.45 28.04
CA ILE A 527 26.38 -38.57 26.98
C ILE A 527 26.30 -37.19 27.61
N ASP A 528 27.27 -36.35 27.28
CA ASP A 528 27.33 -34.98 27.77
C ASP A 528 26.42 -34.13 26.88
N ASP A 529 25.21 -33.89 27.37
CA ASP A 529 24.10 -33.08 26.82
C ASP A 529 22.90 -33.88 26.25
N VAL A 530 21.93 -34.22 27.12
CA VAL A 530 20.78 -35.11 26.83
C VAL A 530 19.47 -34.36 26.61
N SER A 531 19.49 -33.31 25.79
CA SER A 531 18.26 -32.64 25.33
C SER A 531 17.45 -33.46 24.30
N ALA A 532 17.90 -34.68 23.93
CA ALA A 532 17.28 -35.54 22.91
C ALA A 532 17.06 -37.01 23.34
N LEU A 533 16.18 -37.71 22.60
CA LEU A 533 16.15 -39.17 22.48
C LEU A 533 17.42 -39.66 21.78
N ALA A 534 18.21 -40.51 22.42
CA ALA A 534 19.42 -41.10 21.84
C ALA A 534 19.26 -42.62 21.71
N VAL A 535 19.45 -43.15 20.50
CA VAL A 535 19.48 -44.61 20.31
C VAL A 535 20.92 -45.09 20.33
N VAL A 536 21.26 -45.88 21.34
CA VAL A 536 22.60 -46.49 21.49
C VAL A 536 22.51 -47.94 21.04
N MET A 537 23.23 -48.30 19.97
CA MET A 537 23.28 -49.67 19.47
C MET A 537 24.54 -50.39 19.97
N PHE A 538 24.36 -51.59 20.53
CA PHE A 538 25.46 -52.44 20.98
C PHE A 538 25.64 -53.60 20.02
N LYS A 539 26.84 -53.76 19.44
CA LYS A 539 27.16 -54.95 18.66
C LYS A 539 28.10 -55.85 19.47
N LEU A 540 27.57 -57.00 19.87
CA LEU A 540 28.28 -58.05 20.60
C LEU A 540 28.64 -59.18 19.65
N SER A 541 29.86 -59.69 19.78
CA SER A 541 30.36 -60.73 18.86
C SER A 541 30.11 -62.17 19.32
N TYR A 542 29.62 -62.42 20.55
CA TYR A 542 29.39 -63.80 21.06
C TYR A 542 28.32 -63.92 22.18
N ASP A 543 28.01 -65.19 22.57
CA ASP A 543 26.86 -65.70 23.34
C ASP A 543 26.23 -64.72 24.38
N PRO A 544 24.96 -64.29 24.18
CA PRO A 544 24.29 -63.28 25.01
C PRO A 544 23.90 -63.77 26.42
N SER A 545 24.07 -65.05 26.74
CA SER A 545 23.61 -65.64 28.02
C SER A 545 24.42 -65.25 29.26
N VAL A 546 25.51 -64.49 29.11
CA VAL A 546 26.50 -64.19 30.18
C VAL A 546 26.56 -62.72 30.60
N ILE A 547 25.71 -61.85 30.06
CA ILE A 547 25.71 -60.39 30.33
C ILE A 547 24.51 -60.01 31.19
N ARG A 548 24.70 -59.10 32.17
CA ARG A 548 23.62 -58.54 32.98
C ARG A 548 23.68 -57.02 32.97
N LEU A 549 22.63 -56.39 32.47
CA LEU A 549 22.44 -54.94 32.62
C LEU A 549 21.90 -54.64 34.03
N THR A 550 22.56 -53.75 34.75
CA THR A 550 22.12 -53.19 36.03
C THR A 550 21.99 -51.67 35.88
N ASN A 551 20.97 -51.08 36.52
CA ASN A 551 20.53 -49.68 36.34
C ASN A 551 19.93 -49.32 34.96
N VAL A 552 18.82 -49.98 34.59
CA VAL A 552 17.93 -49.48 33.53
C VAL A 552 16.71 -48.86 34.21
N GLU A 553 16.73 -47.55 34.45
CA GLU A 553 15.51 -46.82 34.82
C GLU A 553 14.91 -46.23 33.54
N ASN A 554 13.63 -46.53 33.25
CA ASN A 554 12.85 -46.02 32.10
C ASN A 554 13.39 -46.26 30.68
N GLY A 555 13.82 -47.48 30.36
CA GLY A 555 14.00 -47.93 28.97
C GLY A 555 12.77 -48.67 28.43
N SER A 556 12.38 -48.45 27.17
CA SER A 556 11.44 -49.32 26.46
C SER A 556 12.17 -50.55 25.92
N ASP A 557 11.76 -51.74 26.35
CA ASP A 557 12.28 -53.02 25.83
C ASP A 557 11.81 -53.22 24.37
N ILE A 558 12.74 -53.07 23.43
CA ILE A 558 12.53 -53.27 21.99
C ILE A 558 13.11 -54.62 21.51
N SER A 559 13.11 -55.64 22.39
CA SER A 559 13.49 -57.04 22.10
C SER A 559 12.86 -57.65 20.85
N SER A 560 11.80 -57.07 20.29
CA SER A 560 11.21 -57.45 18.99
C SER A 560 12.12 -57.22 17.77
N TRP A 561 13.26 -56.53 17.93
CA TRP A 561 14.24 -56.28 16.86
C TRP A 561 15.34 -57.36 16.78
N SER A 562 15.46 -58.20 17.82
CA SER A 562 16.48 -59.26 17.92
C SER A 562 16.39 -60.30 16.79
N SER A 563 15.17 -60.67 16.40
CA SER A 563 14.89 -61.67 15.37
C SER A 563 15.21 -61.20 13.94
N TRP A 564 15.20 -59.88 13.66
CA TRP A 564 15.56 -59.33 12.35
C TRP A 564 17.07 -59.34 12.07
N LEU A 565 17.89 -59.30 13.13
CA LEU A 565 19.35 -59.23 13.09
C LEU A 565 19.98 -60.64 13.05
N GLU A 566 19.40 -61.61 13.78
CA GLU A 566 19.81 -63.02 13.76
C GLU A 566 19.65 -63.66 12.37
N GLU A 567 18.60 -63.30 11.60
CA GLU A 567 18.35 -63.81 10.25
C GLU A 567 19.41 -63.40 9.21
N ARG A 568 20.24 -62.39 9.49
CA ARG A 568 21.22 -61.82 8.55
C ARG A 568 22.68 -62.10 8.92
N GLY A 569 22.91 -63.06 9.82
CA GLY A 569 24.25 -63.55 10.17
C GLY A 569 25.09 -62.56 11.00
N VAL A 570 24.46 -61.52 11.54
CA VAL A 570 25.02 -60.69 12.59
C VAL A 570 24.66 -61.39 13.90
N GLY A 571 25.63 -61.71 14.75
CA GLY A 571 25.36 -62.30 16.07
C GLY A 571 24.38 -61.43 16.87
N THR A 572 23.79 -61.98 17.93
CA THR A 572 22.70 -61.38 18.70
C THR A 572 23.01 -59.91 19.07
N VAL A 573 22.25 -58.98 18.47
CA VAL A 573 22.35 -57.54 18.74
C VAL A 573 21.21 -57.19 19.71
N ASN A 574 21.56 -56.65 20.88
CA ASN A 574 20.56 -56.01 21.73
C ASN A 574 20.51 -54.52 21.36
N VAL A 575 19.39 -54.09 20.77
CA VAL A 575 19.11 -52.68 20.48
C VAL A 575 18.37 -52.11 21.68
N PHE A 576 18.83 -50.99 22.23
CA PHE A 576 18.11 -50.29 23.30
C PHE A 576 18.00 -48.80 22.96
N ALA A 577 16.79 -48.25 23.03
CA ALA A 577 16.56 -46.83 22.88
C ALA A 577 16.42 -46.20 24.28
N PHE A 578 17.14 -45.11 24.55
CA PHE A 578 17.10 -44.44 25.84
C PHE A 578 16.81 -42.94 25.64
N SER A 579 16.06 -42.33 26.56
CA SER A 579 15.90 -40.88 26.62
C SER A 579 16.35 -40.36 27.98
N GLY A 580 17.15 -39.29 28.01
CA GLY A 580 17.35 -38.48 29.20
C GLY A 580 18.28 -39.00 30.31
N PHE A 581 19.38 -39.70 30.01
CA PHE A 581 20.30 -40.23 31.05
C PHE A 581 21.79 -39.92 30.83
N SER A 582 22.51 -39.76 31.95
CA SER A 582 23.96 -39.89 32.07
C SER A 582 24.31 -41.13 32.90
N GLY A 583 25.39 -41.85 32.56
CA GLY A 583 25.94 -42.94 33.41
C GLY A 583 25.38 -44.35 33.17
N LEU A 584 25.15 -44.75 31.91
CA LEU A 584 24.73 -46.12 31.61
C LEU A 584 25.89 -47.10 31.89
N THR A 585 25.69 -48.06 32.79
CA THR A 585 26.73 -49.00 33.25
C THR A 585 26.45 -50.42 32.72
N LEU A 586 27.42 -51.02 32.03
CA LEU A 586 27.33 -52.39 31.50
C LEU A 586 28.20 -53.34 32.33
N GLU A 587 27.61 -54.41 32.89
CA GLU A 587 28.33 -55.45 33.64
C GLU A 587 28.25 -56.83 32.94
N GLY A 588 29.38 -57.52 32.81
CA GLY A 588 29.43 -58.87 32.22
C GLY A 588 30.72 -59.62 32.55
N SER A 589 30.74 -60.94 32.35
CA SER A 589 31.96 -61.76 32.48
C SER A 589 32.54 -62.10 31.11
N ALA A 590 33.84 -61.89 30.91
CA ALA A 590 34.50 -62.08 29.61
C ALA A 590 34.90 -63.55 29.37
N GLU A 591 34.21 -64.23 28.45
CA GLU A 591 34.83 -65.30 27.65
C GLU A 591 34.87 -64.79 26.19
N LEU A 592 36.09 -64.51 25.70
CA LEU A 592 36.43 -64.03 24.34
C LEU A 592 35.39 -63.12 23.65
N ALA A 593 35.25 -61.87 24.12
CA ALA A 593 34.33 -60.89 23.53
C ALA A 593 35.05 -59.75 22.80
N ARG A 594 34.57 -59.40 21.59
CA ARG A 594 34.83 -58.10 20.95
C ARG A 594 33.56 -57.25 21.09
N LEU A 595 33.69 -56.07 21.69
CA LEU A 595 32.60 -55.12 21.92
C LEU A 595 32.76 -53.94 20.95
N GLU A 596 31.82 -53.78 20.02
CA GLU A 596 31.77 -52.63 19.09
C GLU A 596 30.61 -51.69 19.49
N PHE A 597 30.90 -50.39 19.60
CA PHE A 597 29.91 -49.37 19.96
C PHE A 597 29.49 -48.60 18.70
N THR A 598 28.19 -48.35 18.53
CA THR A 598 27.70 -47.43 17.49
C THR A 598 26.58 -46.58 18.06
N VAL A 599 26.80 -45.27 18.14
CA VAL A 599 25.75 -44.29 18.48
C VAL A 599 25.22 -43.73 17.17
N VAL A 600 23.91 -43.86 16.95
CA VAL A 600 23.23 -43.29 15.78
C VAL A 600 22.29 -42.22 16.29
N GLY A 601 22.61 -40.96 16.01
CA GLY A 601 21.68 -39.86 16.24
C GLY A 601 20.86 -39.61 14.99
N GLU A 602 19.58 -39.99 15.00
CA GLU A 602 18.45 -39.31 14.33
C GLU A 602 17.15 -40.09 14.47
N ILE A 603 16.05 -39.42 14.86
CA ILE A 603 14.72 -39.57 14.24
C ILE A 603 14.02 -38.20 14.31
N GLY A 604 14.02 -37.44 13.21
CA GLY A 604 13.07 -36.37 12.94
C GLY A 604 11.95 -36.90 12.04
N ASP A 605 10.70 -36.59 12.37
CA ASP A 605 9.48 -37.22 11.84
C ASP A 605 9.34 -37.13 10.30
N LYS A 606 8.72 -38.17 9.71
CA LYS A 606 7.68 -38.08 8.67
C LYS A 606 7.26 -39.45 8.17
N SER A 607 6.18 -39.96 8.73
CA SER A 607 5.01 -40.49 8.00
C SER A 607 5.19 -41.41 6.77
N ASP A 608 6.29 -42.14 6.57
CA ASP A 608 6.35 -43.18 5.53
C ASP A 608 7.51 -44.17 5.72
N ILE A 609 7.22 -45.45 5.45
CA ILE A 609 8.13 -46.53 5.02
C ILE A 609 8.74 -47.45 6.10
N GLY A 610 8.30 -48.70 6.02
CA GLY A 610 9.20 -49.81 6.24
C GLY A 610 10.14 -50.02 5.05
N ILE A 611 11.38 -50.39 5.38
CA ILE A 611 12.32 -51.24 4.62
C ILE A 611 13.25 -50.54 3.57
N GLN A 612 14.53 -50.97 3.57
CA GLN A 612 15.51 -51.03 2.46
C GLN A 612 16.40 -49.79 2.25
N GLY A 613 17.73 -49.84 2.30
CA GLY A 613 18.65 -50.96 2.32
C GLY A 613 20.08 -50.47 2.55
N ILE A 614 20.96 -51.41 2.81
CA ILE A 614 22.38 -51.24 3.09
C ILE A 614 23.09 -50.53 1.90
N LEU A 615 23.60 -49.30 2.13
CA LEU A 615 24.63 -48.56 1.35
C LEU A 615 24.25 -48.00 -0.06
N GLY A 616 24.34 -46.67 -0.27
CA GLY A 616 24.39 -46.05 -1.62
C GLY A 616 24.06 -44.55 -1.71
N ASN A 617 24.94 -43.77 -2.33
CA ASN A 617 24.90 -42.30 -2.55
C ASN A 617 23.55 -41.72 -3.03
N SER A 618 23.04 -40.70 -2.32
CA SER A 618 23.00 -39.29 -2.75
C SER A 618 22.17 -38.49 -1.74
N ASP A 619 22.72 -37.39 -1.25
CA ASP A 619 22.13 -36.38 -0.37
C ASP A 619 22.04 -36.77 1.13
N LEU A 620 23.21 -36.99 1.71
CA LEU A 620 23.48 -36.95 3.15
C LEU A 620 23.85 -35.51 3.55
N GLU A 621 22.90 -34.72 4.02
CA GLU A 621 23.22 -33.53 4.81
C GLU A 621 22.74 -33.77 6.25
N TYR A 622 23.73 -33.94 7.15
CA TYR A 622 23.62 -34.11 8.62
C TYR A 622 23.28 -35.50 9.19
N ILE A 623 24.08 -36.51 8.84
CA ILE A 623 24.33 -37.64 9.76
C ILE A 623 25.76 -37.52 10.29
N GLN A 624 25.94 -37.13 11.56
CA GLN A 624 27.22 -37.29 12.26
C GLN A 624 27.31 -38.72 12.81
N ALA A 625 27.76 -39.67 11.99
CA ALA A 625 28.13 -40.99 12.47
C ALA A 625 29.58 -40.93 13.01
N ILE A 626 29.75 -40.96 14.33
CA ILE A 626 31.07 -41.10 14.94
C ILE A 626 31.37 -42.60 15.05
N TRP A 627 32.23 -43.11 14.17
CA TRP A 627 32.69 -44.50 14.19
C TRP A 627 33.91 -44.64 15.11
N TRP A 628 33.82 -45.48 16.14
CA TRP A 628 34.98 -45.96 16.90
C TRP A 628 35.08 -47.48 16.78
N SER A 629 36.18 -47.96 16.20
CA SER A 629 36.60 -49.36 16.33
C SER A 629 37.80 -49.41 17.28
N SER A 630 37.70 -50.12 18.40
CA SER A 630 38.89 -50.54 19.14
C SER A 630 39.10 -52.04 18.91
N GLU A 631 40.30 -52.42 18.49
CA GLU A 631 40.74 -53.81 18.51
C GLU A 631 41.34 -54.13 19.88
N ILE A 632 40.74 -55.10 20.57
CA ILE A 632 41.40 -55.74 21.71
C ILE A 632 42.28 -56.85 21.13
N ALA A 633 43.60 -56.63 21.10
CA ALA A 633 44.55 -57.64 20.66
C ALA A 633 44.86 -58.61 21.81
N VAL A 634 44.55 -59.89 21.63
CA VAL A 634 44.85 -60.95 22.61
C VAL A 634 46.35 -61.30 22.51
N GLY A 635 47.13 -60.93 23.53
CA GLY A 635 48.49 -61.44 23.74
C GLY A 635 48.44 -62.79 24.45
N ALA A 636 49.17 -63.78 23.92
CA ALA A 636 49.14 -65.20 24.30
C ALA A 636 49.45 -65.52 25.77
#